data_AF-A0A7C1GLS8-F1
#
_entry.id   AF-A0A7C1GLS8-F1
#
_cell.length_a   1.000
_cell.length_b   1.000
_cell.length_c   1.000
_cell.angle_alpha   90.00
_cell.angle_beta   90.00
_cell.angle_gamma   90.00
#
_symmetry.space_group_name_H-M   'P 1'
#
loop_
_entity.id
_entity.type
_entity.pdbx_description
1 polymer ?
#
loop_
_entity_poly.entity_id
_entity_poly.type
_entity_poly.pdbx_seq_one_letter_code
_entity_poly.pdbx_strand_id
1 'polypeptide(L)'
;MIKLKSKFIVVEGAIGAGKTSLVLLLSKRFNAKHNLEVVEENPFLSKFYDDIERYAFQTQIFFLLSRYKQQLELAQQDLFNQSVFSDYLFAKDRIFAHLNLSGNELSMYERLYEIMVKDIPRPDLIIYLQASTEMLMKRIALRDRPFERKMSFEYMRRLN
;
A
#
# COMPACT_ATOMS: atom_id res chain seq x y z
N MET A 1 18.05 -23.20 -10.56
CA MET A 1 17.54 -21.87 -10.14
C MET A 1 16.08 -21.76 -10.60
N ILE A 2 15.13 -21.49 -9.70
CA ILE A 2 13.71 -21.32 -10.10
C ILE A 2 13.58 -19.97 -10.81
N LYS A 3 13.16 -19.98 -12.08
CA LYS A 3 13.01 -18.76 -12.89
C LYS A 3 11.55 -18.30 -12.81
N LEU A 4 11.30 -17.08 -12.36
CA LEU A 4 9.97 -16.49 -12.34
C LEU A 4 9.53 -16.12 -13.76
N LYS A 5 8.31 -16.52 -14.13
CA LYS A 5 7.66 -16.12 -15.38
C LYS A 5 7.06 -14.71 -15.27
N SER A 6 6.51 -14.36 -14.11
CA SER A 6 5.99 -13.03 -13.78
C SER A 6 7.11 -12.08 -13.35
N LYS A 7 7.04 -10.83 -13.82
CA LYS A 7 8.05 -9.80 -13.60
C LYS A 7 7.61 -8.79 -12.55
N PHE A 8 6.32 -8.50 -12.46
CA PHE A 8 5.79 -7.61 -11.44
C PHE A 8 4.67 -8.31 -10.65
N ILE A 9 4.97 -8.68 -9.40
CA ILE A 9 4.07 -9.39 -8.52
C ILE A 9 3.75 -8.48 -7.34
N VAL A 10 2.46 -8.34 -7.03
CA VAL A 10 2.01 -7.54 -5.90
C VAL A 10 1.44 -8.46 -4.83
N VAL A 11 1.80 -8.23 -3.57
CA VAL A 11 1.18 -8.84 -2.41
C VAL A 11 0.21 -7.84 -1.79
N GLU A 12 -1.06 -8.18 -1.78
CA GLU A 12 -2.14 -7.36 -1.24
C GLU A 12 -2.76 -7.94 0.02
N GLY A 13 -3.56 -7.11 0.71
CA GLY A 13 -4.22 -7.47 1.96
C GLY A 13 -4.29 -6.31 2.96
N ALA A 14 -5.11 -6.48 3.99
CA ALA A 14 -5.34 -5.44 4.99
C ALA A 14 -4.08 -5.11 5.82
N ILE A 15 -4.14 -4.04 6.62
CA ILE A 15 -3.04 -3.66 7.54
C ILE A 15 -2.83 -4.80 8.54
N GLY A 16 -1.57 -5.21 8.77
CA GLY A 16 -1.27 -6.37 9.61
C GLY A 16 -1.38 -7.75 8.93
N ALA A 17 -1.74 -7.83 7.65
CA ALA A 17 -1.89 -9.12 6.95
C ALA A 17 -0.56 -9.87 6.70
N GLY A 18 0.59 -9.19 6.82
CA GLY A 18 1.92 -9.78 6.61
C GLY A 18 2.50 -9.55 5.21
N LYS A 19 1.99 -8.55 4.46
CA LYS A 19 2.41 -8.23 3.09
C LYS A 19 3.91 -7.99 2.97
N THR A 20 4.43 -7.02 3.71
CA THR A 20 5.86 -6.66 3.74
C THR A 20 6.73 -7.86 4.07
N SER A 21 6.34 -8.67 5.06
CA SER A 21 7.06 -9.88 5.43
C SER A 21 7.12 -10.90 4.29
N LEU A 22 6.00 -11.13 3.60
CA LEU A 22 5.95 -12.05 2.46
C LEU A 22 6.79 -11.52 1.28
N VAL A 23 6.69 -10.23 0.96
CA VAL A 23 7.49 -9.59 -0.10
C VAL A 23 8.97 -9.75 0.16
N LEU A 24 9.45 -9.44 1.38
CA LEU A 24 10.86 -9.60 1.74
C LEU A 24 11.34 -11.06 1.63
N LEU A 25 10.52 -12.02 2.07
CA LEU A 25 10.83 -13.45 1.97
C LEU A 25 10.93 -13.91 0.50
N LEU A 26 9.97 -13.50 -0.33
CA LEU A 26 9.93 -13.86 -1.75
C LEU A 26 11.07 -13.19 -2.52
N SER A 27 11.31 -11.90 -2.31
CA SER A 27 12.43 -11.18 -2.93
C SER A 27 13.77 -11.83 -2.61
N LYS A 28 14.00 -12.22 -1.35
CA LYS A 28 15.20 -12.97 -0.96
C LYS A 28 15.29 -14.34 -1.65
N ARG A 29 14.20 -15.12 -1.66
CA ARG A 29 14.16 -16.46 -2.24
C ARG A 29 14.44 -16.46 -3.75
N PHE A 30 13.96 -15.46 -4.46
CA PHE A 30 14.04 -15.38 -5.93
C PHE A 30 15.11 -14.41 -6.44
N ASN A 31 15.92 -13.82 -5.56
CA ASN A 31 16.89 -12.77 -5.89
C ASN A 31 16.24 -11.63 -6.70
N ALA A 32 15.05 -11.23 -6.28
CA ALA A 32 14.22 -10.21 -6.92
C ALA A 32 14.29 -8.90 -6.13
N LYS A 33 14.01 -7.77 -6.81
CA LYS A 33 13.84 -6.49 -6.12
C LYS A 33 12.55 -6.53 -5.27
N HIS A 34 12.50 -5.68 -4.26
CA HIS A 34 11.27 -5.39 -3.52
C HIS A 34 10.91 -3.92 -3.65
N ASN A 35 9.62 -3.64 -3.64
CA ASN A 35 9.07 -2.30 -3.59
C ASN A 35 8.11 -2.22 -2.38
N LEU A 36 8.50 -1.45 -1.37
CA LEU A 36 7.77 -1.40 -0.10
C LEU A 36 7.11 -0.04 0.08
N GLU A 37 5.90 -0.03 0.63
CA GLU A 37 5.19 1.18 0.95
C GLU A 37 5.94 2.05 1.96
N VAL A 38 6.10 3.33 1.64
CA VAL A 38 6.72 4.32 2.53
C VAL A 38 5.68 4.86 3.51
N VAL A 39 5.55 4.19 4.66
CA VAL A 39 4.57 4.54 5.70
C VAL A 39 5.10 5.59 6.69
N GLU A 40 6.33 5.43 7.16
CA GLU A 40 6.86 6.19 8.31
C GLU A 40 7.27 7.63 7.96
N GLU A 41 7.48 7.93 6.68
CA GLU A 41 7.79 9.28 6.22
C GLU A 41 6.55 10.18 6.07
N ASN A 42 5.33 9.63 6.18
CA ASN A 42 4.11 10.41 6.04
C ASN A 42 3.88 11.29 7.28
N PRO A 43 4.04 12.63 7.18
CA PRO A 43 3.99 13.51 8.36
C PRO A 43 2.55 13.68 8.90
N PHE A 44 1.55 13.23 8.15
CA PHE A 44 0.14 13.35 8.51
C PHE A 44 -0.42 12.06 9.12
N LEU A 45 0.24 10.92 8.94
CA LEU A 45 -0.30 9.61 9.31
C LEU A 45 -0.58 9.47 10.81
N SER A 46 0.29 10.00 11.67
CA SER A 46 0.00 9.99 13.11
C SER A 46 -1.24 10.80 13.46
N LYS A 47 -1.43 11.96 12.80
CA LYS A 47 -2.58 12.86 13.04
C LYS A 47 -3.86 12.31 12.42
N PHE A 48 -3.74 11.55 11.34
CA PHE A 48 -4.86 10.82 10.73
C PHE A 48 -5.53 9.87 11.70
N TYR A 49 -4.76 9.12 12.50
CA TYR A 49 -5.35 8.26 13.53
C TYR A 49 -5.90 9.03 14.73
N ASP A 50 -5.61 10.32 14.86
CA ASP A 50 -6.19 11.21 15.89
C ASP A 50 -7.49 11.84 15.41
N ASP A 51 -7.54 12.23 14.14
CA ASP A 51 -8.67 12.92 13.51
C ASP A 51 -8.67 12.59 11.99
N ILE A 52 -9.42 11.54 11.63
CA ILE A 52 -9.49 11.05 10.25
C ILE A 52 -10.06 12.13 9.34
N GLU A 53 -11.14 12.80 9.73
CA GLU A 53 -11.84 13.78 8.89
C GLU A 53 -10.91 14.94 8.51
N ARG A 54 -10.11 15.43 9.45
CA ARG A 54 -9.22 16.57 9.21
C ARG A 54 -7.94 16.24 8.43
N TYR A 55 -7.43 15.03 8.57
CA TYR A 55 -6.09 14.65 8.06
C TYR A 55 -6.13 13.59 6.95
N ALA A 56 -7.30 13.07 6.59
CA ALA A 56 -7.43 12.06 5.54
C ALA A 56 -6.86 12.55 4.21
N PHE A 57 -7.20 13.76 3.77
CA PHE A 57 -6.80 14.25 2.46
C PHE A 57 -5.28 14.34 2.32
N GLN A 58 -4.59 15.01 3.25
CA GLN A 58 -3.13 15.16 3.22
C GLN A 58 -2.42 13.81 3.33
N THR A 59 -2.98 12.90 4.14
CA THR A 59 -2.45 11.53 4.28
C THR A 59 -2.56 10.75 2.98
N GLN A 60 -3.72 10.80 2.29
CA GLN A 60 -3.92 10.10 1.03
C GLN A 60 -3.11 10.70 -0.11
N ILE A 61 -3.02 12.03 -0.21
CA ILE A 61 -2.18 12.68 -1.24
C ILE A 61 -0.71 12.32 -1.07
N PHE A 62 -0.21 12.24 0.17
CA PHE A 62 1.15 11.75 0.41
C PHE A 62 1.35 10.32 -0.11
N PHE A 63 0.44 9.40 0.22
CA PHE A 63 0.53 8.02 -0.25
C PHE A 63 0.46 7.93 -1.77
N LEU A 64 -0.47 8.65 -2.40
CA LEU A 64 -0.62 8.68 -3.85
C LEU A 64 0.68 9.13 -4.55
N LEU A 65 1.25 10.25 -4.11
CA LEU A 65 2.48 10.81 -4.67
C LEU A 65 3.71 9.92 -4.42
N SER A 66 3.84 9.38 -3.21
CA SER A 66 4.93 8.48 -2.84
C SER A 66 4.90 7.21 -3.69
N ARG A 67 3.73 6.56 -3.76
CA ARG A 67 3.52 5.35 -4.57
C ARG A 67 3.72 5.63 -6.06
N TYR A 68 3.28 6.79 -6.56
CA TYR A 68 3.49 7.19 -7.96
C TYR A 68 4.98 7.29 -8.28
N LYS A 69 5.76 8.01 -7.45
CA LYS A 69 7.21 8.14 -7.62
C LYS A 69 7.91 6.78 -7.63
N GLN A 70 7.62 5.91 -6.66
CA GLN A 70 8.19 4.56 -6.60
C GLN A 70 7.89 3.75 -7.87
N GLN A 71 6.67 3.82 -8.39
CA GLN A 71 6.26 3.08 -9.58
C GLN A 71 6.91 3.61 -10.86
N LEU A 72 7.11 4.93 -10.98
CA LEU A 72 7.87 5.50 -12.09
C LEU A 72 9.34 5.05 -12.08
N GLU A 73 9.97 5.04 -10.90
CA GLU A 73 11.35 4.55 -10.76
C GLU A 73 11.47 3.07 -11.14
N LEU A 74 10.48 2.25 -10.77
CA LEU A 74 10.42 0.86 -11.21
C LEU A 74 10.30 0.76 -12.74
N ALA A 75 9.38 1.50 -13.35
CA ALA A 75 9.18 1.48 -14.80
C ALA A 75 10.42 1.92 -15.58
N GLN A 76 11.20 2.88 -15.07
CA GLN A 76 12.44 3.35 -15.68
C GLN A 76 13.60 2.36 -15.56
N GLN A 77 13.70 1.62 -14.45
CA GLN A 77 14.83 0.71 -14.17
C GLN A 77 14.73 -0.65 -14.88
N ASP A 78 14.06 -0.71 -16.01
CA ASP A 78 13.90 -1.88 -16.86
C ASP A 78 13.33 -3.10 -16.08
N LEU A 79 12.05 -3.00 -15.69
CA LEU A 79 11.24 -4.10 -15.12
C LEU A 79 11.41 -5.44 -15.87
N PHE A 80 11.84 -5.40 -17.13
CA PHE A 80 12.03 -6.58 -17.97
C PHE A 80 13.24 -7.43 -17.56
N ASN A 81 14.25 -6.86 -16.89
CA ASN A 81 15.48 -7.58 -16.55
C ASN A 81 15.45 -8.27 -15.18
N GLN A 82 14.65 -7.81 -14.23
CA GLN A 82 14.57 -8.41 -12.89
C GLN A 82 13.14 -8.41 -12.35
N SER A 83 12.71 -9.51 -11.76
CA SER A 83 11.40 -9.57 -11.09
C SER A 83 11.35 -8.64 -9.88
N VAL A 84 10.17 -8.07 -9.62
CA VAL A 84 9.86 -7.17 -8.51
C VAL A 84 8.67 -7.71 -7.74
N PHE A 85 8.81 -7.74 -6.42
CA PHE A 85 7.69 -7.97 -5.50
C PHE A 85 7.31 -6.65 -4.81
N SER A 86 6.05 -6.23 -4.90
CA SER A 86 5.54 -5.03 -4.23
C SER A 86 4.58 -5.40 -3.10
N ASP A 87 4.60 -4.69 -1.98
CA ASP A 87 3.68 -4.94 -0.86
C ASP A 87 2.40 -4.07 -0.88
N TYR A 88 2.24 -3.33 -1.98
CA TYR A 88 1.04 -2.56 -2.30
C TYR A 88 0.76 -2.55 -3.81
N LEU A 89 -0.52 -2.38 -4.13
CA LEU A 89 -1.10 -2.13 -5.44
C LEU A 89 -1.49 -0.65 -5.52
N PHE A 90 -1.05 0.05 -6.56
CA PHE A 90 -1.37 1.46 -6.76
C PHE A 90 -2.90 1.72 -6.74
N ALA A 91 -3.68 0.83 -7.36
CA ALA A 91 -5.14 0.97 -7.42
C ALA A 91 -5.86 0.88 -6.07
N LYS A 92 -5.23 0.30 -5.05
CA LYS A 92 -5.82 0.22 -3.71
C LYS A 92 -5.90 1.58 -3.02
N ASP A 93 -5.02 2.51 -3.38
CA ASP A 93 -5.04 3.89 -2.89
C ASP A 93 -6.45 4.48 -3.03
N ARG A 94 -7.05 4.28 -4.20
CA ARG A 94 -8.38 4.75 -4.54
C ARG A 94 -9.44 4.21 -3.59
N ILE A 95 -9.35 2.95 -3.17
CA ILE A 95 -10.30 2.36 -2.20
C ILE A 95 -10.19 3.08 -0.86
N PHE A 96 -8.98 3.34 -0.37
CA PHE A 96 -8.79 4.09 0.88
C PHE A 96 -9.26 5.55 0.76
N ALA A 97 -9.04 6.19 -0.38
CA ALA A 97 -9.52 7.53 -0.64
C ALA A 97 -11.06 7.59 -0.57
N HIS A 98 -11.76 6.68 -1.25
CA HIS A 98 -13.22 6.60 -1.18
C HIS A 98 -13.78 6.27 0.21
N LEU A 99 -13.00 5.62 1.08
CA LEU A 99 -13.42 5.30 2.44
C LEU A 99 -13.32 6.49 3.39
N ASN A 100 -12.33 7.38 3.17
CA ASN A 100 -11.96 8.42 4.13
C ASN A 100 -12.19 9.85 3.61
N LEU A 101 -12.36 10.05 2.30
CA LEU A 101 -12.55 11.35 1.67
C LEU A 101 -13.98 11.53 1.17
N SER A 102 -14.42 12.78 1.08
CA SER A 102 -15.72 13.14 0.51
C SER A 102 -15.67 14.51 -0.18
N GLY A 103 -16.74 14.86 -0.90
CA GLY A 103 -16.90 16.19 -1.50
C GLY A 103 -15.73 16.61 -2.40
N ASN A 104 -15.24 17.84 -2.17
CA ASN A 104 -14.18 18.44 -2.98
C ASN A 104 -12.83 17.72 -2.84
N GLU A 105 -12.54 17.15 -1.66
CA GLU A 105 -11.29 16.43 -1.40
C GLU A 105 -11.21 15.14 -2.22
N LEU A 106 -12.31 14.36 -2.23
CA LEU A 106 -12.40 13.16 -3.07
C LEU A 106 -12.33 13.51 -4.56
N SER A 107 -13.02 14.58 -4.99
CA SER A 107 -12.99 15.05 -6.38
C SER A 107 -11.57 15.45 -6.83
N MET A 108 -10.81 16.13 -5.95
CA MET A 108 -9.42 16.47 -6.23
C MET A 108 -8.52 15.24 -6.29
N TYR A 109 -8.67 14.33 -5.34
CA TYR A 109 -7.95 13.05 -5.32
C TYR A 109 -8.16 12.29 -6.63
N GLU A 110 -9.41 12.14 -7.08
CA GLU A 110 -9.75 11.40 -8.29
C GLU A 110 -9.10 11.99 -9.54
N ARG A 111 -9.10 13.32 -9.68
CA ARG A 111 -8.42 14.01 -10.80
C ARG A 111 -6.92 13.71 -10.81
N LEU A 112 -6.27 13.74 -9.65
CA LEU A 112 -4.85 13.42 -9.54
C LEU A 112 -4.58 11.96 -9.88
N TYR A 113 -5.39 11.05 -9.34
CA TYR A 113 -5.29 9.61 -9.59
C TYR A 113 -5.43 9.27 -11.08
N GLU A 114 -6.41 9.86 -11.77
CA GLU A 114 -6.65 9.64 -13.21
C GLU A 114 -5.49 10.09 -14.10
N ILE A 115 -4.79 11.15 -13.70
CA ILE A 115 -3.58 11.62 -14.40
C ILE A 115 -2.45 10.60 -14.19
N MET A 116 -2.22 10.21 -12.93
CA MET A 116 -1.06 9.40 -12.52
C MET A 116 -1.16 7.93 -12.94
N VAL A 117 -2.35 7.33 -12.88
CA VAL A 117 -2.53 5.88 -13.11
C VAL A 117 -2.11 5.43 -14.52
N LYS A 118 -2.06 6.34 -15.49
CA LYS A 118 -1.72 6.04 -16.89
C LYS A 118 -0.29 5.56 -17.07
N ASP A 119 0.62 6.02 -16.20
CA ASP A 119 2.05 5.71 -16.26
C ASP A 119 2.42 4.51 -15.36
N ILE A 120 1.44 3.90 -14.69
CA ILE A 120 1.67 2.84 -13.71
C ILE A 120 1.68 1.47 -14.40
N PRO A 121 2.74 0.65 -14.19
CA PRO A 121 2.79 -0.70 -14.71
C PRO A 121 1.70 -1.59 -14.09
N ARG A 122 1.11 -2.46 -14.91
CA ARG A 122 0.14 -3.44 -14.43
C ARG A 122 0.86 -4.65 -13.84
N PRO A 123 0.44 -5.16 -12.67
CA PRO A 123 1.00 -6.40 -12.13
C PRO A 123 0.60 -7.61 -12.96
N ASP A 124 1.53 -8.56 -13.09
CA ASP A 124 1.29 -9.87 -13.72
C ASP A 124 0.50 -10.81 -12.79
N LEU A 125 0.64 -10.61 -11.48
CA LEU A 125 0.01 -11.43 -10.44
C LEU A 125 -0.23 -10.58 -9.20
N ILE A 126 -1.41 -10.77 -8.60
CA ILE A 126 -1.75 -10.23 -7.28
C ILE A 126 -1.96 -11.41 -6.33
N ILE A 127 -1.20 -11.44 -5.24
CA ILE A 127 -1.34 -12.40 -4.14
C ILE A 127 -2.09 -11.70 -3.03
N TYR A 128 -3.35 -12.05 -2.79
CA TYR A 128 -4.16 -11.45 -1.73
C TYR A 128 -4.06 -12.25 -0.43
N LEU A 129 -3.60 -11.61 0.65
CA LEU A 129 -3.51 -12.16 1.99
C LEU A 129 -4.76 -11.82 2.80
N GLN A 130 -5.49 -12.86 3.18
CA GLN A 130 -6.70 -12.74 4.00
C GLN A 130 -6.42 -13.19 5.43
N ALA A 131 -6.96 -12.46 6.40
CA ALA A 131 -6.97 -12.83 7.82
C ALA A 131 -8.20 -12.22 8.50
N SER A 132 -8.58 -12.75 9.66
CA SER A 132 -9.67 -12.16 10.44
C SER A 132 -9.25 -10.83 11.05
N THR A 133 -10.20 -9.91 11.31
CA THR A 133 -9.93 -8.62 11.94
C THR A 133 -9.22 -8.79 13.30
N GLU A 134 -9.57 -9.81 14.07
CA GLU A 134 -8.93 -10.14 15.35
C GLU A 134 -7.45 -10.48 15.17
N MET A 135 -7.12 -11.29 14.16
CA MET A 135 -5.73 -11.62 13.86
C MET A 135 -4.94 -10.40 13.40
N LEU A 136 -5.55 -9.55 12.58
CA LEU A 136 -4.91 -8.33 12.07
C LEU A 136 -4.60 -7.36 13.21
N MET A 137 -5.57 -7.12 14.09
CA MET A 137 -5.39 -6.28 15.28
C MET A 137 -4.31 -6.83 16.22
N LYS A 138 -4.28 -8.15 16.44
CA LYS A 138 -3.21 -8.80 17.23
C LYS A 138 -1.83 -8.55 16.63
N ARG A 139 -1.68 -8.66 15.30
CA ARG A 139 -0.40 -8.41 14.62
C ARG A 139 0.01 -6.94 14.62
N ILE A 140 -0.95 -6.03 14.48
CA ILE A 140 -0.73 -4.58 14.59
C ILE A 140 -0.20 -4.24 15.98
N ALA A 141 -0.85 -4.77 17.04
CA ALA A 141 -0.40 -4.59 18.41
C ALA A 141 1.01 -5.13 18.65
N LEU A 142 1.35 -6.30 18.09
CA LEU A 142 2.71 -6.87 18.20
C LEU A 142 3.78 -6.05 17.46
N ARG A 143 3.42 -5.40 16.34
CA ARG A 143 4.33 -4.52 15.58
C ARG A 143 4.59 -3.20 16.29
N ASP A 144 3.67 -2.77 17.14
CA ASP A 144 3.81 -1.66 18.08
C ASP A 144 4.23 -0.31 17.46
N ARG A 145 3.71 0.01 16.27
CA ARG A 145 3.88 1.34 15.68
C ARG A 145 3.03 2.36 16.46
N PRO A 146 3.62 3.46 17.01
CA PRO A 146 2.90 4.38 17.89
C PRO A 146 1.60 4.93 17.30
N PHE A 147 1.60 5.27 16.01
CA PHE A 147 0.43 5.80 15.31
C PHE A 147 -0.67 4.76 15.07
N GLU A 148 -0.36 3.46 15.02
CA GLU A 148 -1.37 2.41 14.80
C GLU A 148 -2.11 2.03 16.08
N ARG A 149 -1.60 2.38 17.27
CA ARG A 149 -2.23 2.06 18.57
C ARG A 149 -3.62 2.66 18.73
N LYS A 150 -3.90 3.75 18.01
CA LYS A 150 -5.20 4.44 18.03
C LYS A 150 -6.20 3.89 17.01
N MET A 151 -5.79 2.92 16.20
CA MET A 151 -6.67 2.27 15.21
C MET A 151 -7.77 1.48 15.91
N SER A 152 -9.03 1.78 15.58
CA SER A 152 -10.18 1.07 16.15
C SER A 152 -10.42 -0.26 15.42
N PHE A 153 -10.97 -1.23 16.15
CA PHE A 153 -11.39 -2.52 15.58
C PHE A 153 -12.43 -2.32 14.46
N GLU A 154 -13.39 -1.40 14.66
CA GLU A 154 -14.44 -1.13 13.68
C GLU A 154 -13.87 -0.53 12.39
N TYR A 155 -12.90 0.37 12.50
CA TYR A 155 -12.20 0.90 11.35
C TYR A 155 -11.46 -0.22 10.61
N MET A 156 -10.73 -1.08 11.34
CA MET A 156 -10.04 -2.21 10.77
C MET A 156 -11.00 -3.21 10.11
N ARG A 157 -12.20 -3.40 10.66
CA ARG A 157 -13.26 -4.24 10.08
C ARG A 157 -13.78 -3.68 8.76
N ARG A 158 -13.90 -2.36 8.61
CA ARG A 158 -14.27 -1.72 7.33
C ARG A 158 -13.19 -1.83 6.26
N LEU A 159 -11.93 -2.00 6.66
CA LEU A 159 -10.77 -2.12 5.77
C LEU A 159 -10.51 -3.54 5.27
N ASN A 160 -11.00 -4.56 5.98
CA ASN A 160 -10.75 -5.97 5.71
C ASN A 160 -11.85 -6.56 4.83
#